data_AF-A0A1B6M7D2-F1
#
_entry.id   AF-A0A1B6M7D2-F1
#
_cell.length_a   1.000
_cell.length_b   1.000
_cell.length_c   1.000
_cell.angle_alpha   90.00
_cell.angle_beta   90.00
_cell.angle_gamma   90.00
#
_symmetry.space_group_name_H-M   'P 1'
#
loop_
_entity.id
_entity.type
_entity.pdbx_description
1 polymer ?
#
loop_
_entity_poly.entity_id
_entity_poly.type
_entity_poly.pdbx_seq_one_letter_code
_entity_poly.pdbx_strand_id
1 'polypeptide(L)'
;MQVYYFIILLNFTKLYTHQTNVCEETKTKIVQLCENIWNIDSEIMEALKLDDETLTSTKLLIKMSGYNSVLRDVTRCAREHKTLVHKYCQTVVDLGLPRYFQVAVDDDFLQKCLNFTEEQKREIYNIRKIAVELWTDFHKTLEIE
;
A
#
# COMPACT_ATOMS: atom_id res chain seq x y z
N MET A 1 11.58 -48.90 -19.37
CA MET A 1 11.52 -48.09 -18.12
C MET A 1 12.15 -46.70 -18.22
N GLN A 2 13.11 -46.42 -19.13
CA GLN A 2 13.74 -45.09 -19.25
C GLN A 2 12.81 -43.95 -19.72
N VAL A 3 11.85 -44.22 -20.61
CA VAL A 3 10.98 -43.18 -21.21
C VAL A 3 10.04 -42.54 -20.18
N TYR A 4 9.51 -43.33 -19.24
CA TYR A 4 8.64 -42.83 -18.17
C TYR A 4 9.39 -41.91 -17.20
N TYR A 5 10.65 -42.22 -16.90
CA TYR A 5 11.49 -41.39 -16.02
C TYR A 5 11.76 -40.01 -16.63
N PHE A 6 11.95 -39.96 -17.96
CA PHE A 6 12.20 -38.72 -18.69
C PHE A 6 10.95 -37.81 -18.73
N ILE A 7 9.77 -38.39 -18.93
CA ILE A 7 8.49 -37.66 -18.90
C ILE A 7 8.20 -37.12 -17.48
N ILE A 8 8.49 -37.90 -16.44
CA ILE A 8 8.33 -37.45 -15.04
C ILE A 8 9.29 -36.29 -14.76
N LEU A 9 10.57 -36.41 -15.10
CA LEU A 9 11.57 -35.34 -14.93
C LEU A 9 11.18 -34.04 -15.65
N LEU A 10 10.68 -34.14 -16.88
CA LEU A 10 10.22 -32.98 -17.67
C LEU A 10 8.99 -32.29 -17.03
N ASN A 11 8.04 -33.07 -16.51
CA ASN A 11 6.88 -32.51 -15.82
C ASN A 11 7.29 -31.86 -14.49
N PHE A 12 8.21 -32.46 -13.73
CA PHE A 12 8.75 -31.86 -12.51
C PHE A 12 9.52 -30.57 -12.79
N THR A 13 10.36 -30.52 -13.82
CA THR A 13 11.06 -29.27 -14.19
C THR A 13 10.08 -28.21 -14.64
N LYS A 14 9.09 -28.54 -15.48
CA LYS A 14 8.08 -27.56 -15.92
C LYS A 14 7.25 -27.03 -14.75
N LEU A 15 6.81 -27.90 -13.84
CA LEU A 15 6.07 -27.51 -12.65
C LEU A 15 6.93 -26.63 -11.72
N TYR A 16 8.18 -27.03 -11.50
CA TYR A 16 9.13 -26.29 -10.67
C TYR A 16 9.39 -24.90 -11.25
N THR A 17 9.71 -24.80 -12.55
CA THR A 17 9.96 -23.51 -13.22
C THR A 17 8.71 -22.62 -13.21
N HIS A 18 7.51 -23.19 -13.42
CA HIS A 18 6.26 -22.44 -13.32
C HIS A 18 6.03 -21.91 -11.90
N GLN A 19 6.26 -22.75 -10.89
CA GLN A 19 6.08 -22.37 -9.49
C GLN A 19 7.12 -21.30 -9.06
N THR A 20 8.36 -21.38 -9.52
CA THR A 20 9.37 -20.34 -9.27
C THR A 20 9.02 -19.03 -9.98
N ASN A 21 8.48 -19.07 -11.19
CA ASN A 21 8.06 -17.86 -11.91
C ASN A 21 6.88 -17.17 -11.21
N VAL A 22 5.85 -17.93 -10.81
CA VAL A 22 4.72 -17.39 -10.03
C VAL A 22 5.22 -16.79 -8.71
N CYS A 23 6.21 -17.42 -8.06
CA CYS A 23 6.80 -16.91 -6.82
C CYS A 23 7.54 -15.57 -7.02
N GLU A 24 8.35 -15.43 -8.08
CA GLU A 24 9.07 -14.18 -8.37
C GLU A 24 8.14 -13.06 -8.86
N GLU A 25 7.13 -13.35 -9.67
CA GLU A 25 6.12 -12.37 -10.07
C GLU A 25 5.33 -11.85 -8.87
N THR A 26 4.91 -12.76 -7.99
CA THR A 26 4.18 -12.42 -6.76
C THR A 26 5.05 -11.55 -5.84
N LYS A 27 6.31 -11.93 -5.63
CA LYS A 27 7.28 -11.15 -4.86
C LYS A 27 7.47 -9.75 -5.47
N THR A 28 7.68 -9.66 -6.78
CA THR A 28 7.88 -8.38 -7.47
C THR A 28 6.67 -7.46 -7.25
N LYS A 29 5.45 -8.00 -7.40
CA LYS A 29 4.21 -7.27 -7.13
C LYS A 29 4.12 -6.80 -5.68
N ILE A 30 4.43 -7.66 -4.70
CA ILE A 30 4.40 -7.31 -3.27
C ILE A 30 5.38 -6.18 -2.96
N VAL A 31 6.63 -6.28 -3.43
CA VAL A 31 7.65 -5.23 -3.24
C VAL A 31 7.15 -3.91 -3.82
N GLN A 32 6.63 -3.93 -5.04
CA GLN A 32 6.14 -2.72 -5.71
C GLN A 32 4.95 -2.08 -4.98
N LEU A 33 4.03 -2.87 -4.42
CA LEU A 33 2.94 -2.35 -3.58
C LEU A 33 3.48 -1.62 -2.35
N CYS A 34 4.51 -2.17 -1.71
CA CYS A 34 5.06 -1.61 -0.49
C CYS A 34 5.93 -0.37 -0.74
N GLU A 35 6.65 -0.32 -1.86
CA GLU A 35 7.28 0.90 -2.37
C GLU A 35 6.24 1.98 -2.70
N ASN A 36 5.12 1.61 -3.34
CA ASN A 36 4.04 2.55 -3.64
C ASN A 36 3.42 3.14 -2.37
N ILE A 37 3.18 2.32 -1.34
CA ILE A 37 2.70 2.81 -0.04
C ILE A 37 3.68 3.84 0.52
N TRP A 38 4.97 3.49 0.56
CA TRP A 38 6.01 4.37 1.11
C TRP A 38 6.13 5.70 0.36
N ASN A 39 6.14 5.65 -0.97
CA ASN A 39 6.30 6.82 -1.82
C ASN A 39 5.09 7.74 -1.71
N ILE A 40 3.87 7.21 -1.84
CA ILE A 40 2.65 8.02 -1.77
C ILE A 40 2.50 8.64 -0.37
N ASP A 41 2.77 7.88 0.69
CA ASP A 41 2.74 8.35 2.07
C ASP A 41 3.73 9.50 2.31
N SER A 42 4.95 9.38 1.76
CA SER A 42 5.98 10.42 1.85
C SER A 42 5.57 11.68 1.09
N GLU A 43 5.02 11.54 -0.13
CA GLU A 43 4.54 12.66 -0.94
C GLU A 43 3.35 13.38 -0.28
N ILE A 44 2.40 12.64 0.33
CA ILE A 44 1.29 13.24 1.09
C ILE A 44 1.84 13.98 2.31
N MET A 45 2.77 13.38 3.04
CA MET A 45 3.39 14.01 4.22
C MET A 45 4.13 15.29 3.85
N GLU A 46 4.89 15.30 2.76
CA GLU A 46 5.61 16.49 2.27
C GLU A 46 4.63 17.57 1.84
N ALA A 47 3.58 17.22 1.09
CA ALA A 47 2.53 18.15 0.68
C ALA A 47 1.81 18.79 1.88
N LEU A 48 1.56 18.02 2.93
CA LEU A 48 0.97 18.51 4.17
C LEU A 48 1.96 19.29 5.06
N LYS A 49 3.27 19.25 4.79
CA LYS A 49 4.27 19.97 5.59
C LYS A 49 4.73 21.28 4.96
N LEU A 50 4.78 21.35 3.63
CA LEU A 50 5.56 22.37 2.93
C LEU A 50 4.82 23.61 2.46
N ASP A 51 3.50 23.72 2.68
CA ASP A 51 2.69 24.79 2.04
C ASP A 51 3.04 24.87 0.53
N ASP A 52 3.14 23.70 -0.10
CA ASP A 52 3.66 23.55 -1.45
C ASP A 52 2.64 24.12 -2.44
N GLU A 53 2.87 25.35 -2.88
CA GLU A 53 2.02 26.10 -3.82
C GLU A 53 1.73 25.32 -5.13
N THR A 54 2.51 24.28 -5.44
CA THR A 54 2.36 23.48 -6.67
C THR A 54 1.33 22.35 -6.56
N LEU A 55 0.99 21.92 -5.34
CA LEU A 55 0.03 20.85 -5.11
C LEU A 55 -1.35 21.40 -4.73
N THR A 56 -2.27 21.37 -5.70
CA THR A 56 -3.66 21.80 -5.46
C THR A 56 -4.40 20.84 -4.53
N SER A 57 -5.42 21.34 -3.83
CA SER A 57 -6.32 20.56 -2.98
C SER A 57 -6.86 19.30 -3.66
N THR A 58 -7.27 19.42 -4.93
CA THR A 58 -7.72 18.29 -5.76
C THR A 58 -6.64 17.24 -5.98
N LYS A 59 -5.39 17.65 -6.27
CA LYS A 59 -4.28 16.70 -6.46
C LYS A 59 -3.97 15.95 -5.17
N LEU A 60 -4.02 16.63 -4.03
CA LEU A 60 -3.83 15.99 -2.73
C LEU A 60 -4.92 14.94 -2.46
N LEU A 61 -6.20 15.29 -2.67
CA LEU A 61 -7.32 14.36 -2.52
C LEU A 61 -7.18 13.11 -3.41
N ILE A 62 -6.80 13.30 -4.68
CA ILE A 62 -6.55 12.19 -5.62
C ILE A 62 -5.42 11.30 -5.10
N LYS A 63 -4.32 11.89 -4.60
CA LYS A 63 -3.16 11.15 -4.11
C LYS A 63 -3.51 10.35 -2.84
N MET A 64 -4.22 10.95 -1.89
CA MET A 64 -4.71 10.26 -0.69
C MET A 64 -5.73 9.16 -1.02
N SER A 65 -6.57 9.36 -2.04
CA SER A 65 -7.47 8.30 -2.52
C SER A 65 -6.71 7.16 -3.19
N GLY A 66 -5.68 7.48 -3.98
CA GLY A 66 -4.77 6.51 -4.59
C GLY A 66 -4.06 5.66 -3.54
N TYR A 67 -3.63 6.27 -2.43
CA TYR A 67 -3.09 5.56 -1.28
C TYR A 67 -4.04 4.47 -0.77
N ASN A 68 -5.31 4.79 -0.57
CA ASN A 68 -6.31 3.82 -0.14
C ASN A 68 -6.49 2.68 -1.15
N SER A 69 -6.32 2.93 -2.45
CA SER A 69 -6.33 1.86 -3.45
C SER A 69 -5.16 0.90 -3.26
N VAL A 70 -3.95 1.42 -3.04
CA VAL A 70 -2.76 0.59 -2.82
C VAL A 70 -2.90 -0.23 -1.53
N LEU A 71 -3.49 0.34 -0.47
CA LEU A 71 -3.80 -0.40 0.75
C LEU A 71 -4.75 -1.56 0.52
N ARG A 72 -5.82 -1.38 -0.27
CA ARG A 72 -6.72 -2.48 -0.61
C ARG A 72 -5.98 -3.61 -1.34
N ASP A 73 -5.09 -3.24 -2.24
CA ASP A 73 -4.32 -4.21 -3.03
C ASP A 73 -3.31 -4.98 -2.19
N VAL A 74 -2.57 -4.32 -1.30
CA VAL A 74 -1.64 -5.01 -0.39
C VAL A 74 -2.38 -5.90 0.59
N THR A 75 -3.54 -5.47 1.12
CA THR A 75 -4.36 -6.29 2.02
C THR A 75 -4.91 -7.52 1.31
N ARG A 76 -5.36 -7.38 0.05
CA ARG A 76 -5.76 -8.52 -0.76
C ARG A 76 -4.59 -9.49 -0.96
N CYS A 77 -3.41 -8.99 -1.32
CA CYS A 77 -2.21 -9.83 -1.44
C CYS A 77 -1.84 -10.49 -0.11
N ALA A 78 -2.03 -9.84 1.03
CA ALA A 78 -1.76 -10.40 2.36
C ALA A 78 -2.69 -11.59 2.69
N ARG A 79 -3.94 -11.57 2.24
CA ARG A 79 -4.87 -12.70 2.41
C ARG A 79 -4.42 -13.95 1.65
N GLU A 80 -3.79 -13.76 0.50
CA GLU A 80 -3.34 -14.86 -0.37
C GLU A 80 -1.91 -15.31 -0.06
N HIS A 81 -1.04 -14.38 0.34
CA HIS A 81 0.41 -14.55 0.43
C HIS A 81 1.00 -13.95 1.71
N LYS A 82 0.31 -14.14 2.86
CA LYS A 82 0.66 -13.60 4.19
C LYS A 82 2.16 -13.58 4.48
N THR A 83 2.82 -14.74 4.41
CA THR A 83 4.26 -14.88 4.74
C THR A 83 5.17 -14.04 3.84
N LEU A 84 4.85 -13.92 2.55
CA LEU A 84 5.64 -13.12 1.61
C LEU A 84 5.43 -11.64 1.87
N VAL A 85 4.19 -11.22 2.13
CA VAL A 85 3.89 -9.82 2.46
C VAL A 85 4.59 -9.41 3.75
N HIS A 86 4.49 -10.22 4.81
CA HIS A 86 5.20 -9.94 6.06
C HIS A 86 6.72 -9.82 5.87
N LYS A 87 7.31 -10.67 5.01
CA LYS A 87 8.75 -10.66 4.74
C LYS A 87 9.21 -9.44 3.94
N TYR A 88 8.48 -9.07 2.88
CA TYR A 88 8.93 -8.04 1.94
C TYR A 88 8.37 -6.65 2.23
N CYS A 89 7.38 -6.53 3.11
CA CYS A 89 6.75 -5.26 3.48
C CYS A 89 6.91 -4.91 4.96
N GLN A 90 7.88 -5.54 5.64
CA GLN A 90 8.11 -5.34 7.07
C GLN A 90 8.24 -3.85 7.45
N THR A 91 8.95 -3.06 6.65
CA THR A 91 9.13 -1.62 6.90
C THR A 91 7.83 -0.82 6.86
N VAL A 92 6.83 -1.27 6.10
CA VAL A 92 5.50 -0.63 6.03
C VAL A 92 4.66 -1.09 7.23
N VAL A 93 4.72 -2.38 7.53
CA VAL A 93 4.00 -3.02 8.63
C VAL A 93 4.39 -2.44 9.99
N ASP A 94 5.68 -2.19 10.22
CA ASP A 94 6.19 -1.76 11.53
C ASP A 94 5.83 -0.29 11.87
N LEU A 95 5.22 0.47 10.95
CA LEU A 95 4.91 1.89 11.15
C LEU A 95 3.72 2.14 12.09
N GLY A 96 2.93 1.10 12.40
CA GLY A 96 1.72 1.20 13.24
C GLY A 96 0.53 1.88 12.55
N LEU A 97 0.74 3.03 11.92
CA LEU A 97 -0.21 3.79 11.11
C LEU A 97 0.50 4.40 9.87
N PRO A 98 -0.25 4.86 8.84
CA PRO A 98 0.33 5.66 7.76
C PRO A 98 1.15 6.85 8.29
N ARG A 99 2.35 7.12 7.75
CA ARG A 99 3.24 8.16 8.32
C ARG A 99 2.66 9.55 8.14
N TYR A 100 1.88 9.81 7.09
CA TYR A 100 1.27 11.13 6.91
C TYR A 100 0.28 11.49 8.04
N PHE A 101 -0.17 10.53 8.86
CA PHE A 101 -0.96 10.81 10.06
C PHE A 101 -0.16 11.48 11.18
N GLN A 102 1.18 11.46 11.10
CA GLN A 102 2.04 12.21 12.00
C GLN A 102 1.94 13.72 11.77
N VAL A 103 1.40 14.15 10.63
CA VAL A 103 1.13 15.56 10.35
C VAL A 103 -0.23 15.93 10.92
N ALA A 104 -0.24 16.92 11.81
CA ALA A 104 -1.48 17.49 12.31
C ALA A 104 -2.19 18.20 11.15
N VAL A 105 -3.40 17.73 10.83
CA VAL A 105 -4.27 18.36 9.84
C VAL A 105 -5.50 18.80 10.62
N ASP A 106 -5.53 20.09 10.96
CA ASP A 106 -6.69 20.74 11.53
C ASP A 106 -7.38 21.65 10.50
N ASP A 107 -8.58 22.12 10.83
CA ASP A 107 -9.39 22.92 9.91
C ASP A 107 -8.70 24.25 9.56
N ASP A 108 -7.92 24.81 10.48
CA ASP A 108 -7.15 26.03 10.29
C ASP A 108 -6.00 25.83 9.30
N PHE A 109 -5.28 24.71 9.40
CA PHE A 109 -4.22 24.31 8.48
C PHE A 109 -4.76 24.08 7.06
N LEU A 110 -5.85 23.30 6.94
CA LEU A 110 -6.48 23.02 5.65
C LEU A 110 -7.00 24.29 4.96
N GLN A 111 -7.50 25.23 5.74
CA GLN A 111 -8.02 26.49 5.23
C GLN A 111 -6.92 27.48 4.87
N LYS A 112 -5.86 27.60 5.68
CA LYS A 112 -4.79 28.59 5.47
C LYS A 112 -3.81 28.20 4.37
N CYS A 113 -3.40 26.93 4.32
CA CYS A 113 -2.31 26.50 3.43
C CYS A 113 -2.82 26.07 2.05
N LEU A 114 -4.02 25.49 1.99
CA LEU A 114 -4.46 24.80 0.77
C LEU A 114 -5.80 25.31 0.19
N ASN A 115 -6.40 26.35 0.79
CA ASN A 115 -7.68 26.93 0.37
C ASN A 115 -8.79 25.89 0.17
N PHE A 116 -8.87 24.89 1.06
CA PHE A 116 -9.87 23.84 0.96
C PHE A 116 -11.29 24.39 1.17
N THR A 117 -12.22 23.98 0.32
CA THR A 117 -13.65 24.17 0.59
C THR A 117 -14.11 23.25 1.73
N GLU A 118 -15.23 23.58 2.37
CA GLU A 118 -15.82 22.73 3.42
C GLU A 118 -16.10 21.30 2.95
N GLU A 119 -16.48 21.13 1.67
CA GLU A 119 -16.67 19.81 1.07
C GLU A 119 -15.34 19.04 0.98
N GLN A 120 -14.27 19.70 0.52
CA GLN A 120 -12.95 19.09 0.42
C GLN A 120 -12.36 18.74 1.79
N LYS A 121 -12.63 19.56 2.83
CA LYS A 121 -12.24 19.24 4.22
C LYS A 121 -12.89 17.95 4.68
N ARG A 122 -14.22 17.83 4.51
CA ARG A 122 -14.97 16.59 4.83
C ARG A 122 -14.40 15.40 4.08
N GLU A 123 -14.06 15.58 2.82
CA GLU A 123 -13.49 14.51 2.00
C GLU A 123 -12.12 14.05 2.51
N ILE A 124 -11.23 14.96 2.94
CA ILE A 124 -9.98 14.56 3.61
C ILE A 124 -10.25 13.70 4.85
N TYR A 125 -11.16 14.13 5.73
CA TYR A 125 -11.48 13.37 6.93
C TYR A 125 -12.05 11.98 6.59
N ASN A 126 -12.89 11.89 5.55
CA ASN A 126 -13.44 10.63 5.07
C ASN A 126 -12.34 9.70 4.50
N ILE A 127 -11.48 10.23 3.64
CA ILE A 127 -10.35 9.47 3.05
C ILE A 127 -9.42 8.95 4.16
N ARG A 128 -9.11 9.79 5.16
CA ARG A 128 -8.28 9.40 6.32
C ARG A 128 -8.96 8.31 7.14
N LYS A 129 -10.25 8.43 7.41
CA LYS A 129 -11.00 7.38 8.12
C LYS A 129 -10.89 6.03 7.40
N ILE A 130 -11.09 6.03 6.09
CA ILE A 130 -10.95 4.83 5.25
C ILE A 130 -9.51 4.28 5.32
N ALA A 131 -8.49 5.15 5.29
CA ALA A 131 -7.10 4.72 5.39
C ALA A 131 -6.83 3.97 6.70
N VAL A 132 -7.33 4.47 7.84
CA VAL A 132 -7.20 3.79 9.15
C VAL A 132 -7.90 2.44 9.14
N GLU A 133 -9.12 2.37 8.61
CA GLU A 133 -9.88 1.11 8.52
C GLU A 133 -9.13 0.07 7.68
N LEU A 134 -8.61 0.47 6.51
CA LEU A 134 -7.84 -0.41 5.63
C LEU A 134 -6.50 -0.84 6.24
N TRP A 135 -5.81 0.06 6.93
CA TRP A 135 -4.55 -0.23 7.61
C TRP A 135 -4.76 -1.19 8.78
N THR A 136 -5.84 -1.00 9.53
CA THR A 136 -6.24 -1.91 10.61
C THR A 136 -6.58 -3.30 10.06
N ASP A 137 -7.32 -3.37 8.95
CA ASP A 137 -7.63 -4.64 8.26
C ASP A 137 -6.36 -5.31 7.72
N PHE A 138 -5.40 -4.53 7.22
CA PHE A 138 -4.09 -5.02 6.79
C PHE A 138 -3.31 -5.68 7.94
N HIS A 139 -3.15 -4.99 9.07
CA HIS A 139 -2.47 -5.53 10.26
C HIS A 139 -3.18 -6.76 10.83
N LYS A 140 -4.51 -6.72 10.93
CA LYS A 140 -5.30 -7.89 11.35
C LYS A 140 -5.12 -9.07 10.42
N THR A 141 -5.11 -8.83 9.10
CA THR A 141 -4.85 -9.87 8.10
C THR A 141 -3.47 -10.49 8.30
N LEU A 142 -2.49 -9.70 8.72
CA LEU A 142 -1.14 -10.17 9.02
C LEU A 142 -0.97 -10.76 10.43
N GLU A 143 -2.02 -10.75 11.27
CA GLU A 143 -1.97 -11.18 12.68
C GLU A 143 -0.98 -10.36 13.52
N ILE A 144 -0.96 -9.04 13.30
CA ILE A 144 -0.10 -8.10 14.00
C ILE A 144 -0.97 -7.31 14.98
N GLU A 145 -0.61 -7.37 16.26
CA GLU A 145 -1.32 -6.74 17.39
C GLU A 145 -1.02 -5.24 17.52
#